data_AF-A0AAW2EJ43-F1
#
_entry.id   AF-A0AAW2EJ43-F1
#
_cell.length_a   1.000
_cell.length_b   1.000
_cell.length_c   1.000
_cell.angle_alpha   90.00
_cell.angle_beta   90.00
_cell.angle_gamma   90.00
#
_symmetry.space_group_name_H-M   'P 1'
#
loop_
_entity.id
_entity.type
_entity.pdbx_description
1 polymer ?
#
loop_
_entity_poly.entity_id
_entity_poly.type
_entity_poly.pdbx_seq_one_letter_code
_entity_poly.pdbx_strand_id
1 'polypeptide(L)'
;MGAILFAVILTAALSTAANNINEQCQVHNERITCNCIGNEEFFLPEEYNYKNITSVSVAGCASANLHYSSFPEANGLEEVIVQNISGSLNFDVFFASYRLKLLKLSNIGRIPKIANHTFANLVAIDTFTIEDALIENLEEEFSYLNVSHFIMINVTIERIDWINVSEKGTTLRIVNTELRNVKKTLNFASFLNIEIIGSKFEMQKPGLMSIQGGIATVKDSVFSNVSMNLVTTTDIVINGICADGKSTLRLGSKRIDSTDNRLPNEIAYPSGYAEPQFLTIRNNTVCRAGNCKCSKSNGQGSRQVAVLIYTFLVAEFITINYI
;
A
#
# COMPACT_ATOMS: atom_id res chain seq x y z
N MET A 1 30.37 7.02 -52.70
CA MET A 1 29.67 7.35 -51.44
C MET A 1 28.77 6.19 -50.99
N GLY A 2 29.31 4.96 -50.85
CA GLY A 2 28.50 3.77 -50.56
C GLY A 2 28.95 2.96 -49.33
N ALA A 3 30.11 3.29 -48.74
CA ALA A 3 30.69 2.55 -47.62
C ALA A 3 30.40 3.18 -46.24
N ILE A 4 29.94 4.44 -46.20
CA ILE A 4 29.74 5.18 -44.94
C ILE A 4 28.34 4.94 -44.37
N LEU A 5 27.33 4.63 -45.20
CA LEU A 5 25.97 4.36 -44.72
C LEU A 5 25.83 2.98 -44.04
N PHE A 6 26.60 1.97 -44.46
CA PHE A 6 26.55 0.64 -43.84
C PHE A 6 27.21 0.58 -42.45
N ALA A 7 28.16 1.47 -42.18
CA ALA A 7 28.79 1.57 -40.86
C ALA A 7 27.86 2.21 -39.81
N VAL A 8 26.94 3.10 -40.22
CA VAL A 8 26.00 3.78 -39.31
C VAL A 8 24.81 2.88 -38.95
N ILE A 9 24.41 1.95 -39.83
CA ILE A 9 23.34 0.99 -39.53
C ILE A 9 23.86 -0.16 -38.65
N LEU A 10 25.14 -0.55 -38.78
CA LEU A 10 25.75 -1.55 -37.90
C LEU A 10 26.13 -0.99 -36.50
N THR A 11 26.41 0.30 -36.37
CA THR A 11 26.64 0.94 -35.06
C THR A 11 25.35 1.33 -34.34
N ALA A 12 24.23 1.50 -35.05
CA ALA A 12 22.91 1.59 -34.43
C ALA A 12 22.47 0.23 -33.82
N ALA A 13 22.92 -0.90 -34.37
CA ALA A 13 22.72 -2.23 -33.79
C ALA A 13 23.63 -2.55 -32.58
N LEU A 14 24.55 -1.65 -32.22
CA LEU A 14 25.38 -1.72 -31.00
C LEU A 14 24.77 -0.91 -29.84
N SER A 15 23.54 -0.42 -29.98
CA SER A 15 22.80 0.18 -28.88
C SER A 15 22.29 -0.92 -27.94
N THR A 16 23.07 -1.13 -26.88
CA THR A 16 22.71 -1.79 -25.62
C THR A 16 22.61 -3.30 -25.74
N ALA A 17 23.69 -3.99 -25.38
CA ALA A 17 23.68 -5.42 -25.12
C ALA A 17 22.71 -5.68 -23.95
N ALA A 18 21.46 -5.97 -24.28
CA ALA A 18 20.53 -6.56 -23.33
C ALA A 18 21.08 -7.96 -22.99
N ASN A 19 21.65 -8.10 -21.81
CA ASN A 19 22.05 -9.41 -21.30
C ASN A 19 20.78 -10.06 -20.76
N ASN A 20 20.34 -11.15 -21.37
CA ASN A 20 19.21 -11.92 -20.85
C ASN A 20 19.67 -12.65 -19.59
N ILE A 21 18.92 -12.52 -18.50
CA ILE A 21 19.13 -13.34 -17.28
C ILE A 21 18.47 -14.72 -17.46
N ASN A 22 17.34 -14.72 -18.17
CA ASN A 22 16.48 -15.85 -18.52
C ASN A 22 15.74 -15.43 -19.81
N GLU A 23 15.19 -16.37 -20.57
CA GLU A 23 14.22 -16.15 -21.65
C GLU A 23 13.12 -15.12 -21.32
N GLN A 24 12.70 -15.04 -20.05
CA GLN A 24 11.66 -14.12 -19.57
C GLN A 24 12.17 -12.73 -19.18
N CYS A 25 13.49 -12.53 -19.01
CA CYS A 25 14.06 -11.32 -18.40
C CYS A 25 15.14 -10.64 -19.24
N GLN A 26 15.05 -9.32 -19.33
CA GLN A 26 16.04 -8.47 -19.99
C GLN A 26 16.68 -7.50 -18.97
N VAL A 27 17.98 -7.26 -19.14
CA VAL A 27 18.71 -6.24 -18.36
C VAL A 27 19.08 -5.07 -19.24
N HIS A 28 18.65 -3.88 -18.84
CA HIS A 28 19.00 -2.65 -19.52
C HIS A 28 19.25 -1.53 -18.50
N ASN A 29 20.44 -0.92 -18.54
CA ASN A 29 20.84 0.17 -17.64
C ASN A 29 20.52 -0.12 -16.16
N GLU A 30 21.04 -1.24 -15.63
CA GLU A 30 20.87 -1.65 -14.22
C GLU A 30 19.41 -1.96 -13.82
N ARG A 31 18.51 -2.09 -14.80
CA ARG A 31 17.11 -2.47 -14.59
C ARG A 31 16.86 -3.87 -15.13
N ILE A 32 16.17 -4.68 -14.33
CA ILE A 32 15.67 -5.99 -14.74
C ILE A 32 14.20 -5.83 -15.08
N THR A 33 13.80 -6.25 -16.27
CA THR A 33 12.40 -6.37 -16.66
C THR A 33 12.11 -7.80 -17.06
N CYS A 34 11.21 -8.44 -16.34
CA CYS A 34 10.78 -9.81 -16.59
C CYS A 34 9.30 -9.83 -16.97
N ASN A 35 8.99 -10.43 -18.11
CA ASN A 35 7.63 -10.59 -18.61
C ASN A 35 7.37 -12.05 -18.97
N CYS A 36 6.30 -12.60 -18.42
CA CYS A 36 5.82 -13.93 -18.76
C CYS A 36 4.78 -13.87 -19.87
N ILE A 37 4.61 -14.99 -20.60
CA ILE A 37 3.57 -15.15 -21.62
C ILE A 37 2.63 -16.29 -21.22
N GLY A 38 1.34 -16.01 -21.12
CA GLY A 38 0.33 -17.03 -20.84
C GLY A 38 0.38 -17.54 -19.40
N ASN A 39 0.56 -18.86 -19.22
CA ASN A 39 0.46 -19.52 -17.91
C ASN A 39 1.82 -19.85 -17.28
N GLU A 40 2.85 -19.09 -17.60
CA GLU A 40 4.21 -19.34 -17.12
C GLU A 40 4.35 -19.06 -15.62
N GLU A 41 5.17 -19.89 -14.98
CA GLU A 41 5.67 -19.66 -13.63
C GLU A 41 7.02 -18.95 -13.70
N PHE A 42 7.21 -17.95 -12.86
CA PHE A 42 8.43 -17.16 -12.81
C PHE A 42 9.21 -17.41 -11.52
N PHE A 43 10.52 -17.60 -11.67
CA PHE A 43 11.47 -17.67 -10.57
C PHE A 43 12.58 -16.66 -10.84
N LEU A 44 12.84 -15.78 -9.88
CA LEU A 44 13.95 -14.84 -10.01
C LEU A 44 15.27 -15.64 -9.93
N PRO A 45 16.17 -15.56 -10.93
CA PRO A 45 17.37 -16.40 -10.96
C PRO A 45 18.32 -16.11 -9.80
N GLU A 46 18.54 -17.09 -8.92
CA GLU A 46 19.36 -16.92 -7.71
C GLU A 46 20.86 -16.73 -8.02
N GLU A 47 21.33 -17.29 -9.14
CA GLU A 47 22.75 -17.24 -9.54
C GLU A 47 23.16 -15.91 -10.20
N TYR A 48 22.20 -15.04 -10.50
CA TYR A 48 22.49 -13.76 -11.12
C TYR A 48 23.06 -12.75 -10.11
N ASN A 49 24.04 -11.95 -10.54
CA ASN A 49 24.63 -10.92 -9.69
C ASN A 49 23.79 -9.64 -9.70
N TYR A 50 23.03 -9.41 -8.63
CA TYR A 50 22.15 -8.25 -8.47
C TYR A 50 22.83 -6.99 -7.91
N LYS A 51 24.15 -7.01 -7.67
CA LYS A 51 24.86 -5.93 -6.96
C LYS A 51 24.68 -4.54 -7.55
N ASN A 52 24.61 -4.45 -8.87
CA ASN A 52 24.46 -3.17 -9.58
C ASN A 52 23.01 -2.90 -10.00
N ILE A 53 22.05 -3.73 -9.60
CA ILE A 53 20.65 -3.57 -10.02
C ILE A 53 19.95 -2.54 -9.15
N THR A 54 19.30 -1.59 -9.80
CA THR A 54 18.58 -0.48 -9.16
C THR A 54 17.06 -0.61 -9.30
N SER A 55 16.56 -1.38 -10.26
CA SER A 55 15.12 -1.62 -10.44
C SER A 55 14.85 -3.04 -10.90
N VAL A 56 13.80 -3.66 -10.35
CA VAL A 56 13.25 -4.94 -10.83
C VAL A 56 11.76 -4.80 -11.09
N SER A 57 11.34 -5.19 -12.29
CA SER A 57 9.95 -5.28 -12.70
C SER A 57 9.62 -6.70 -13.15
N VAL A 58 8.55 -7.28 -12.59
CA VAL A 58 8.04 -8.61 -12.95
C VAL A 58 6.56 -8.49 -13.31
N ALA A 59 6.17 -8.97 -14.49
CA ALA A 59 4.78 -8.89 -14.92
C ALA A 59 4.27 -10.07 -15.76
N GLY A 60 2.95 -10.25 -15.71
CA GLY A 60 2.21 -11.09 -16.67
C GLY A 60 2.30 -12.60 -16.44
N CYS A 61 2.71 -13.04 -15.26
CA CYS A 61 2.92 -14.45 -14.95
C CYS A 61 1.69 -15.10 -14.31
N ALA A 62 1.54 -16.42 -14.47
CA ALA A 62 0.54 -17.17 -13.70
C ALA A 62 0.94 -17.26 -12.23
N SER A 63 2.21 -17.49 -11.96
CA SER A 63 2.78 -17.43 -10.62
C SER A 63 4.16 -16.79 -10.68
N ALA A 64 4.57 -16.16 -9.59
CA ALA A 64 5.91 -15.59 -9.46
C ALA A 64 6.47 -15.88 -8.08
N ASN A 65 7.77 -16.17 -8.02
CA ASN A 65 8.48 -16.46 -6.79
C ASN A 65 9.63 -15.47 -6.61
N LEU A 66 9.47 -14.60 -5.63
CA LEU A 66 10.51 -13.71 -5.11
C LEU A 66 10.83 -14.18 -3.70
N HIS A 67 11.93 -14.91 -3.56
CA HIS A 67 12.35 -15.55 -2.32
C HIS A 67 13.48 -14.76 -1.65
N TYR A 68 13.81 -15.07 -0.40
CA TYR A 68 14.79 -14.28 0.36
C TYR A 68 16.18 -14.35 -0.27
N SER A 69 16.50 -15.47 -0.92
CA SER A 69 17.72 -15.74 -1.68
C SER A 69 17.82 -14.93 -2.97
N SER A 70 16.73 -14.29 -3.40
CA SER A 70 16.67 -13.59 -4.69
C SER A 70 17.32 -12.20 -4.68
N PHE A 71 17.46 -11.53 -3.52
CA PHE A 71 18.01 -10.16 -3.42
C PHE A 71 19.13 -9.89 -2.39
N PRO A 72 19.88 -10.88 -1.87
CA PRO A 72 20.82 -10.64 -0.77
C PRO A 72 21.94 -9.65 -1.13
N GLU A 73 22.33 -9.57 -2.40
CA GLU A 73 23.40 -8.69 -2.86
C GLU A 73 22.90 -7.36 -3.47
N ALA A 74 21.60 -7.19 -3.64
CA ALA A 74 20.97 -6.04 -4.33
C ALA A 74 20.94 -4.79 -3.44
N ASN A 75 22.11 -4.34 -2.96
CA ASN A 75 22.24 -3.23 -2.02
C ASN A 75 21.89 -1.85 -2.64
N GLY A 76 21.92 -1.73 -3.97
CA GLY A 76 21.55 -0.54 -4.73
C GLY A 76 20.09 -0.49 -5.17
N LEU A 77 19.26 -1.48 -4.82
CA LEU A 77 17.88 -1.59 -5.28
C LEU A 77 17.01 -0.42 -4.79
N GLU A 78 16.48 0.37 -5.72
CA GLU A 78 15.63 1.53 -5.44
C GLU A 78 14.16 1.26 -5.79
N GLU A 79 13.86 0.32 -6.68
CA GLU A 79 12.50 0.08 -7.17
C GLU A 79 12.20 -1.40 -7.36
N VAL A 80 11.03 -1.83 -6.88
CA VAL A 80 10.47 -3.15 -7.17
C VAL A 80 9.01 -3.02 -7.56
N ILE A 81 8.68 -3.52 -8.74
CA ILE A 81 7.32 -3.53 -9.28
C ILE A 81 6.95 -4.95 -9.63
N VAL A 82 5.90 -5.48 -9.02
CA VAL A 82 5.34 -6.79 -9.36
C VAL A 82 3.88 -6.60 -9.70
N GLN A 83 3.50 -7.00 -10.91
CA GLN A 83 2.14 -6.74 -11.39
C GLN A 83 1.56 -7.82 -12.29
N ASN A 84 0.23 -7.90 -12.35
CA ASN A 84 -0.47 -8.85 -13.22
C ASN A 84 -0.03 -10.30 -12.98
N ILE A 85 -0.01 -10.73 -11.72
CA ILE A 85 0.24 -12.12 -11.35
C ILE A 85 -1.10 -12.80 -11.14
N SER A 86 -1.58 -13.60 -12.10
CA SER A 86 -2.97 -14.05 -12.11
C SER A 86 -3.29 -15.07 -11.01
N GLY A 87 -2.30 -15.88 -10.62
CA GLY A 87 -2.39 -16.88 -9.57
C GLY A 87 -1.77 -16.39 -8.27
N SER A 88 -0.54 -16.83 -7.98
CA SER A 88 0.11 -16.59 -6.69
C SER A 88 1.47 -15.91 -6.83
N LEU A 89 1.72 -14.90 -6.00
CA LEU A 89 3.04 -14.32 -5.77
C LEU A 89 3.57 -14.85 -4.43
N ASN A 90 4.62 -15.66 -4.46
CA ASN A 90 5.40 -15.92 -3.26
C ASN A 90 6.30 -14.69 -3.01
N PHE A 91 5.95 -13.89 -2.01
CA PHE A 91 6.64 -12.64 -1.65
C PHE A 91 7.39 -12.79 -0.32
N ASP A 92 8.23 -13.82 -0.25
CA ASP A 92 9.08 -14.08 0.91
C ASP A 92 10.46 -13.46 0.69
N VAL A 93 10.49 -12.14 0.49
CA VAL A 93 11.69 -11.38 0.11
C VAL A 93 12.35 -10.78 1.34
N PHE A 94 13.68 -10.68 1.32
CA PHE A 94 14.46 -9.85 2.23
C PHE A 94 15.14 -8.72 1.44
N PHE A 95 14.72 -7.47 1.67
CA PHE A 95 15.35 -6.32 1.01
C PHE A 95 16.64 -5.93 1.72
N ALA A 96 17.79 -6.29 1.13
CA ALA A 96 19.09 -5.91 1.65
C ALA A 96 19.44 -4.43 1.40
N SER A 97 18.83 -3.79 0.40
CA SER A 97 19.05 -2.37 0.13
C SER A 97 18.47 -1.48 1.24
N TYR A 98 19.13 -0.36 1.50
CA TYR A 98 18.62 0.75 2.31
C TYR A 98 18.01 1.88 1.46
N ARG A 99 17.96 1.70 0.13
CA ARG A 99 17.61 2.74 -0.85
C ARG A 99 16.27 2.51 -1.54
N LEU A 100 15.49 1.52 -1.11
CA LEU A 100 14.21 1.23 -1.74
C LEU A 100 13.29 2.45 -1.63
N LYS A 101 12.98 3.06 -2.77
CA LYS A 101 12.08 4.22 -2.89
C LYS A 101 10.67 3.77 -3.26
N LEU A 102 10.54 2.83 -4.18
CA LEU A 102 9.25 2.37 -4.69
C LEU A 102 9.10 0.86 -4.53
N LEU A 103 8.04 0.45 -3.85
CA LEU A 103 7.51 -0.92 -3.91
C LEU A 103 6.07 -0.88 -4.38
N LYS A 104 5.79 -1.52 -5.51
CA LYS A 104 4.43 -1.65 -6.05
C LYS A 104 4.06 -3.11 -6.27
N LEU A 105 2.96 -3.53 -5.66
CA LEU A 105 2.33 -4.84 -5.83
C LEU A 105 0.91 -4.61 -6.40
N SER A 106 0.64 -5.00 -7.64
CA SER A 106 -0.62 -4.62 -8.31
C SER A 106 -1.26 -5.74 -9.13
N ASN A 107 -2.57 -5.95 -9.01
CA ASN A 107 -3.30 -6.99 -9.73
C ASN A 107 -2.66 -8.38 -9.52
N ILE A 108 -2.64 -8.81 -8.25
CA ILE A 108 -2.05 -10.08 -7.83
C ILE A 108 -3.16 -10.95 -7.25
N GLY A 109 -3.41 -12.11 -7.85
CA GLY A 109 -4.49 -13.01 -7.45
C GLY A 109 -4.42 -13.38 -5.96
N ARG A 110 -3.23 -13.75 -5.48
CA ARG A 110 -2.97 -14.10 -4.09
C ARG A 110 -1.51 -13.89 -3.70
N ILE A 111 -1.30 -13.38 -2.50
CA ILE A 111 -0.01 -13.33 -1.79
C ILE A 111 -0.19 -14.17 -0.51
N PRO A 112 0.37 -15.39 -0.43
CA PRO A 112 0.17 -16.25 0.74
C PRO A 112 0.69 -15.64 2.04
N LYS A 113 1.81 -14.92 1.95
CA LYS A 113 2.47 -14.32 3.11
C LYS A 113 3.32 -13.13 2.71
N ILE A 114 3.29 -12.10 3.55
CA ILE A 114 4.33 -11.07 3.64
C ILE A 114 4.97 -11.24 5.01
N ALA A 115 6.25 -11.61 5.03
CA ALA A 115 6.95 -12.02 6.24
C ALA A 115 7.48 -10.80 7.03
N ASN A 116 7.69 -11.00 8.34
CA ASN A 116 8.19 -9.96 9.25
C ASN A 116 9.65 -9.52 9.02
N HIS A 117 10.38 -10.23 8.15
CA HIS A 117 11.75 -9.87 7.82
C HIS A 117 11.83 -9.06 6.52
N THR A 118 10.72 -8.86 5.82
CA THR A 118 10.74 -8.29 4.47
C THR A 118 11.34 -6.89 4.45
N PHE A 119 11.05 -6.08 5.46
CA PHE A 119 11.59 -4.71 5.56
C PHE A 119 12.58 -4.51 6.71
N ALA A 120 13.12 -5.58 7.30
CA ALA A 120 13.95 -5.49 8.52
C ALA A 120 15.20 -4.60 8.39
N ASN A 121 15.75 -4.45 7.18
CA ASN A 121 16.92 -3.60 6.91
C ASN A 121 16.57 -2.20 6.35
N LEU A 122 15.30 -1.95 6.04
CA LEU A 122 14.86 -0.68 5.47
C LEU A 122 14.55 0.32 6.58
N VAL A 123 15.07 1.52 6.40
CA VAL A 123 14.75 2.65 7.29
C VAL A 123 13.63 3.50 6.69
N ALA A 124 13.56 3.57 5.36
CA ALA A 124 12.55 4.33 4.66
C ALA A 124 12.18 3.70 3.32
N ILE A 125 10.93 3.91 2.91
CA ILE A 125 10.39 3.73 1.57
C ILE A 125 9.62 4.99 1.24
N ASP A 126 9.82 5.56 0.05
CA ASP A 126 9.06 6.73 -0.35
C ASP A 126 7.60 6.35 -0.66
N THR A 127 7.40 5.40 -1.57
CA THR A 127 6.07 4.94 -1.97
C THR A 127 5.95 3.43 -1.82
N PHE A 128 5.01 2.99 -0.99
CA PHE A 128 4.59 1.60 -0.91
C PHE A 128 3.12 1.47 -1.30
N THR A 129 2.86 0.77 -2.40
CA THR A 129 1.53 0.62 -2.98
C THR A 129 1.16 -0.84 -3.15
N ILE A 130 -0.03 -1.21 -2.66
CA ILE A 130 -0.67 -2.49 -2.91
C ILE A 130 -2.05 -2.23 -3.52
N GLU A 131 -2.30 -2.79 -4.70
CA GLU A 131 -3.53 -2.58 -5.46
C GLU A 131 -4.10 -3.91 -5.97
N ASP A 132 -5.40 -4.12 -5.81
CA ASP A 132 -6.11 -5.29 -6.35
C ASP A 132 -5.42 -6.63 -5.99
N ALA A 133 -5.29 -6.89 -4.69
CA ALA A 133 -4.59 -8.07 -4.18
C ALA A 133 -5.27 -8.71 -2.96
N LEU A 134 -5.17 -10.03 -2.87
CA LEU A 134 -5.51 -10.81 -1.68
C LEU A 134 -4.22 -11.22 -0.94
N ILE A 135 -4.05 -10.78 0.30
CA ILE A 135 -2.97 -11.19 1.19
C ILE A 135 -3.55 -12.09 2.27
N GLU A 136 -3.10 -13.33 2.37
CA GLU A 136 -3.65 -14.25 3.36
C GLU A 136 -3.09 -14.03 4.77
N ASN A 137 -1.80 -13.69 4.86
CA ASN A 137 -1.12 -13.48 6.13
C ASN A 137 -0.11 -12.33 6.03
N LEU A 138 -0.37 -11.26 6.77
CA LEU A 138 0.56 -10.16 6.95
C LEU A 138 1.21 -10.30 8.33
N GLU A 139 2.48 -10.70 8.33
CA GLU A 139 3.31 -10.80 9.54
C GLU A 139 4.21 -9.58 9.75
N GLU A 140 4.42 -8.80 8.69
CA GLU A 140 5.16 -7.55 8.76
C GLU A 140 4.42 -6.50 9.59
N GLU A 141 5.16 -5.91 10.51
CA GLU A 141 4.67 -4.99 11.54
C GLU A 141 4.90 -3.54 11.13
N PHE A 142 5.87 -3.28 10.24
CA PHE A 142 6.33 -1.96 9.81
C PHE A 142 6.93 -1.10 10.94
N SER A 143 7.26 -1.74 12.07
CA SER A 143 7.93 -1.07 13.18
C SER A 143 9.27 -0.50 12.71
N TYR A 144 9.49 0.79 12.94
CA TYR A 144 10.71 1.53 12.55
C TYR A 144 10.92 1.77 11.05
N LEU A 145 9.92 1.49 10.21
CA LEU A 145 9.97 1.83 8.79
C LEU A 145 9.24 3.14 8.53
N ASN A 146 9.94 4.12 7.95
CA ASN A 146 9.30 5.32 7.43
C ASN A 146 8.70 5.05 6.04
N VAL A 147 7.39 5.22 5.89
CA VAL A 147 6.72 5.14 4.58
C VAL A 147 6.09 6.50 4.26
N SER A 148 6.65 7.25 3.30
CA SER A 148 6.11 8.58 2.95
C SER A 148 4.68 8.47 2.40
N HIS A 149 4.44 7.52 1.50
CA HIS A 149 3.17 7.26 0.85
C HIS A 149 2.80 5.80 0.99
N PHE A 150 1.89 5.49 1.92
CA PHE A 150 1.37 4.13 2.10
C PHE A 150 -0.04 4.03 1.53
N ILE A 151 -0.18 3.23 0.47
CA ILE A 151 -1.39 3.15 -0.36
C ILE A 151 -1.87 1.69 -0.44
N MET A 152 -3.10 1.45 -0.03
CA MET A 152 -3.82 0.18 -0.20
C MET A 152 -5.17 0.44 -0.87
N ILE A 153 -5.39 -0.13 -2.06
CA ILE A 153 -6.62 0.04 -2.83
C ILE A 153 -7.14 -1.33 -3.28
N ASN A 154 -8.41 -1.63 -2.99
CA ASN A 154 -9.03 -2.92 -3.34
C ASN A 154 -8.23 -4.12 -2.79
N VAL A 155 -7.67 -4.00 -1.59
CA VAL A 155 -6.86 -5.05 -0.96
C VAL A 155 -7.71 -5.80 0.05
N THR A 156 -7.58 -7.13 0.11
CA THR A 156 -8.08 -7.91 1.25
C THR A 156 -6.90 -8.53 1.97
N ILE A 157 -6.80 -8.30 3.28
CA ILE A 157 -5.83 -8.97 4.14
C ILE A 157 -6.58 -9.85 5.13
N GLU A 158 -6.42 -11.17 5.02
CA GLU A 158 -7.25 -12.12 5.78
C GLU A 158 -6.85 -12.26 7.25
N ARG A 159 -5.54 -12.21 7.54
CA ARG A 159 -4.97 -12.41 8.88
C ARG A 159 -3.82 -11.44 9.10
N ILE A 160 -3.86 -10.76 10.23
CA ILE A 160 -2.88 -9.76 10.65
C ILE A 160 -2.59 -9.99 12.14
N ASP A 161 -1.32 -10.08 12.53
CA ASP A 161 -1.01 -10.08 13.96
C ASP A 161 -1.22 -8.67 14.53
N TRP A 162 -0.48 -7.69 14.00
CA TRP A 162 -0.65 -6.26 14.26
C TRP A 162 0.04 -5.44 13.16
N ILE A 163 -0.31 -4.15 13.08
CA ILE A 163 0.36 -3.17 12.21
C ILE A 163 0.76 -1.98 13.07
N ASN A 164 1.98 -1.49 12.87
CA ASN A 164 2.50 -0.31 13.54
C ASN A 164 3.34 0.55 12.60
N VAL A 165 2.65 1.44 11.87
CA VAL A 165 3.28 2.47 11.06
C VAL A 165 3.28 3.75 11.87
N SER A 166 4.34 3.98 12.65
CA SER A 166 4.45 5.12 13.57
C SER A 166 5.39 6.22 13.11
N GLU A 167 6.27 5.91 12.18
CA GLU A 167 7.23 6.87 11.62
C GLU A 167 6.54 7.93 10.76
N LYS A 168 7.19 9.08 10.60
CA LYS A 168 6.59 10.24 9.93
C LYS A 168 6.39 10.02 8.43
N GLY A 169 5.14 9.84 8.01
CA GLY A 169 4.73 9.78 6.61
C GLY A 169 4.02 11.04 6.11
N THR A 170 3.80 11.13 4.80
CA THR A 170 3.04 12.19 4.15
C THR A 170 1.59 11.77 3.92
N THR A 171 1.36 10.60 3.32
CA THR A 171 0.03 10.14 2.92
C THR A 171 -0.21 8.71 3.37
N LEU A 172 -1.34 8.49 4.07
CA LEU A 172 -1.93 7.19 4.25
C LEU A 172 -3.24 7.14 3.46
N ARG A 173 -3.38 6.17 2.57
CA ARG A 173 -4.57 5.99 1.74
C ARG A 173 -5.02 4.54 1.76
N ILE A 174 -6.19 4.29 2.34
CA ILE A 174 -6.82 2.97 2.43
C ILE A 174 -8.21 3.08 1.81
N VAL A 175 -8.39 2.48 0.64
CA VAL A 175 -9.64 2.60 -0.14
C VAL A 175 -10.14 1.22 -0.52
N ASN A 176 -11.43 0.96 -0.30
CA ASN A 176 -12.09 -0.32 -0.62
C ASN A 176 -11.30 -1.54 -0.13
N THR A 177 -10.68 -1.41 1.05
CA THR A 177 -9.77 -2.40 1.59
C THR A 177 -10.37 -3.08 2.80
N GLU A 178 -10.15 -4.38 2.94
CA GLU A 178 -10.64 -5.18 4.06
C GLU A 178 -9.49 -5.77 4.88
N LEU A 179 -9.35 -5.34 6.13
CA LEU A 179 -8.44 -5.93 7.11
C LEU A 179 -9.23 -6.82 8.06
N ARG A 180 -9.04 -8.14 7.94
CA ARG A 180 -9.79 -9.15 8.70
C ARG A 180 -8.90 -9.85 9.73
N ASN A 181 -9.56 -10.39 10.75
CA ASN A 181 -8.94 -11.21 11.78
C ASN A 181 -7.68 -10.60 12.41
N VAL A 182 -7.71 -9.29 12.68
CA VAL A 182 -6.59 -8.61 13.35
C VAL A 182 -6.52 -9.11 14.80
N LYS A 183 -5.34 -9.62 15.21
CA LYS A 183 -5.17 -10.23 16.54
C LYS A 183 -4.99 -9.22 17.66
N LYS A 184 -4.16 -8.19 17.44
CA LYS A 184 -3.81 -7.19 18.45
C LYS A 184 -4.28 -5.79 18.03
N THR A 185 -3.39 -4.95 17.50
CA THR A 185 -3.63 -3.52 17.28
C THR A 185 -3.34 -3.09 15.86
N LEU A 186 -4.01 -2.02 15.44
CA LEU A 186 -3.68 -1.27 14.24
C LEU A 186 -3.21 0.13 14.66
N ASN A 187 -1.98 0.50 14.37
CA ASN A 187 -1.47 1.83 14.62
C ASN A 187 -0.98 2.46 13.31
N PHE A 188 -1.60 3.59 12.97
CA PHE A 188 -1.29 4.41 11.81
C PHE A 188 -1.06 5.84 12.30
N ALA A 189 0.17 6.18 12.62
CA ALA A 189 0.52 7.46 13.23
C ALA A 189 1.43 8.30 12.34
N SER A 190 1.49 9.59 12.65
CA SER A 190 2.45 10.54 12.09
C SER A 190 2.32 10.82 10.58
N PHE A 191 1.12 10.67 10.00
CA PHE A 191 0.84 11.04 8.60
C PHE A 191 0.32 12.48 8.48
N LEU A 192 0.70 13.21 7.43
CA LEU A 192 0.12 14.54 7.17
C LEU A 192 -1.34 14.44 6.70
N ASN A 193 -1.62 13.55 5.75
CA ASN A 193 -2.93 13.34 5.15
C ASN A 193 -3.35 11.87 5.29
N ILE A 194 -4.54 11.64 5.82
CA ILE A 194 -5.11 10.30 6.01
C ILE A 194 -6.45 10.21 5.29
N GLU A 195 -6.60 9.22 4.43
CA GLU A 195 -7.83 8.89 3.73
C GLU A 195 -8.18 7.42 3.94
N ILE A 196 -9.34 7.15 4.57
CA ILE A 196 -9.90 5.81 4.74
C ILE A 196 -11.32 5.82 4.19
N ILE A 197 -11.56 5.15 3.07
CA ILE A 197 -12.85 5.22 2.36
C ILE A 197 -13.32 3.82 1.99
N GLY A 198 -14.61 3.54 2.21
CA GLY A 198 -15.23 2.30 1.75
C GLY A 198 -14.60 1.03 2.31
N SER A 199 -13.91 1.12 3.46
CA SER A 199 -13.02 0.06 3.96
C SER A 199 -13.58 -0.64 5.18
N LYS A 200 -13.10 -1.85 5.46
CA LYS A 200 -13.56 -2.67 6.59
C LYS A 200 -12.40 -3.09 7.48
N PHE A 201 -12.58 -2.94 8.78
CA PHE A 201 -11.61 -3.35 9.80
C PHE A 201 -12.29 -4.27 10.81
N GLU A 202 -11.80 -5.49 10.94
CA GLU A 202 -12.38 -6.53 11.78
C GLU A 202 -11.32 -7.16 12.70
N MET A 203 -11.48 -6.96 14.00
CA MET A 203 -10.61 -7.56 15.00
C MET A 203 -11.20 -8.87 15.52
N GLN A 204 -10.33 -9.86 15.77
CA GLN A 204 -10.75 -11.16 16.31
C GLN A 204 -11.36 -11.02 17.70
N LYS A 205 -10.84 -10.07 18.48
CA LYS A 205 -11.30 -9.68 19.80
C LYS A 205 -11.35 -8.16 19.86
N PRO A 206 -12.14 -7.57 20.77
CA PRO A 206 -12.12 -6.12 20.99
C PRO A 206 -10.69 -5.61 21.15
N GLY A 207 -10.28 -4.67 20.31
CA GLY A 207 -8.91 -4.14 20.28
C GLY A 207 -8.83 -2.69 19.82
N LEU A 208 -7.62 -2.15 19.79
CA LEU A 208 -7.37 -0.72 19.54
C LEU A 208 -6.93 -0.46 18.09
N MET A 209 -7.59 0.50 17.45
CA MET A 209 -7.10 1.16 16.24
C MET A 209 -6.74 2.62 16.58
N SER A 210 -5.45 2.96 16.48
CA SER A 210 -4.95 4.31 16.69
C SER A 210 -4.60 4.94 15.35
N ILE A 211 -5.18 6.11 15.09
CA ILE A 211 -4.94 6.89 13.86
C ILE A 211 -4.51 8.28 14.28
N GLN A 212 -3.33 8.71 13.86
CA GLN A 212 -2.78 10.02 14.23
C GLN A 212 -2.19 10.76 13.03
N GLY A 213 -2.55 12.03 12.85
CA GLY A 213 -2.02 12.80 11.72
C GLY A 213 -2.33 14.30 11.68
N GLY A 214 -2.12 14.91 10.51
CA GLY A 214 -2.42 16.33 10.26
C GLY A 214 -3.91 16.58 10.02
N ILE A 215 -4.43 15.92 9.00
CA ILE A 215 -5.85 15.87 8.64
C ILE A 215 -6.28 14.42 8.38
N ALA A 216 -7.54 14.10 8.64
CA ALA A 216 -8.08 12.77 8.37
C ALA A 216 -9.50 12.84 7.80
N THR A 217 -9.73 12.03 6.76
CA THR A 217 -11.05 11.73 6.21
C THR A 217 -11.33 10.24 6.35
N VAL A 218 -12.40 9.90 7.06
CA VAL A 218 -12.88 8.52 7.22
C VAL A 218 -14.33 8.44 6.75
N LYS A 219 -14.59 7.70 5.67
CA LYS A 219 -15.92 7.65 5.04
C LYS A 219 -16.38 6.25 4.72
N ASP A 220 -17.69 6.02 4.84
CA ASP A 220 -18.38 4.82 4.33
C ASP A 220 -17.71 3.50 4.74
N SER A 221 -17.16 3.46 5.96
CA SER A 221 -16.29 2.39 6.43
C SER A 221 -16.93 1.61 7.59
N VAL A 222 -16.57 0.33 7.72
CA VAL A 222 -17.13 -0.60 8.71
C VAL A 222 -16.08 -1.02 9.72
N PHE A 223 -16.42 -0.96 11.00
CA PHE A 223 -15.52 -1.27 12.12
C PHE A 223 -16.15 -2.32 13.06
N SER A 224 -15.56 -3.50 13.15
CA SER A 224 -16.06 -4.60 13.98
C SER A 224 -15.08 -4.95 15.09
N ASN A 225 -15.55 -4.84 16.34
CA ASN A 225 -14.75 -4.99 17.55
C ASN A 225 -13.53 -4.04 17.60
N VAL A 226 -13.67 -2.83 17.06
CA VAL A 226 -12.60 -1.83 17.00
C VAL A 226 -12.93 -0.67 17.94
N SER A 227 -12.06 -0.43 18.91
CA SER A 227 -11.96 0.84 19.61
C SER A 227 -11.07 1.79 18.81
N MET A 228 -11.68 2.66 18.01
CA MET A 228 -10.96 3.63 17.20
C MET A 228 -10.66 4.90 18.00
N ASN A 229 -9.38 5.28 18.05
CA ASN A 229 -8.89 6.56 18.54
C ASN A 229 -8.29 7.35 17.37
N LEU A 230 -9.04 8.32 16.85
CA LEU A 230 -8.64 9.18 15.74
C LEU A 230 -8.29 10.58 16.26
N VAL A 231 -7.02 10.95 16.14
CA VAL A 231 -6.50 12.23 16.63
C VAL A 231 -5.77 12.96 15.50
N THR A 232 -6.15 14.20 15.21
CA THR A 232 -5.45 15.02 14.22
C THR A 232 -5.14 16.41 14.74
N THR A 233 -4.15 17.08 14.14
CA THR A 233 -3.77 18.43 14.56
C THR A 233 -4.69 19.51 14.04
N THR A 234 -5.37 19.28 12.91
CA THR A 234 -6.10 20.32 12.17
C THR A 234 -7.57 19.97 11.95
N ASP A 235 -7.86 18.85 11.27
CA ASP A 235 -9.23 18.53 10.86
C ASP A 235 -9.53 17.02 10.87
N ILE A 236 -10.78 16.68 11.21
CA ILE A 236 -11.37 15.34 11.07
C ILE A 236 -12.69 15.49 10.32
N VAL A 237 -12.82 14.78 9.21
CA VAL A 237 -14.10 14.52 8.55
C VAL A 237 -14.42 13.04 8.72
N ILE A 238 -15.50 12.73 9.43
CA ILE A 238 -15.98 11.35 9.61
C ILE A 238 -17.45 11.23 9.26
N ASN A 239 -17.74 10.47 8.19
CA ASN A 239 -19.08 10.40 7.62
C ASN A 239 -19.47 8.96 7.26
N GLY A 240 -20.70 8.57 7.59
CA GLY A 240 -21.30 7.36 7.05
C GLY A 240 -20.62 6.07 7.54
N ILE A 241 -19.87 6.13 8.65
CA ILE A 241 -19.25 4.93 9.21
C ILE A 241 -20.28 4.10 9.98
N CYS A 242 -20.08 2.79 10.00
CA CYS A 242 -20.85 1.87 10.83
C CYS A 242 -19.92 1.03 11.70
N ALA A 243 -20.14 1.04 13.01
CA ALA A 243 -19.39 0.18 13.92
C ALA A 243 -20.31 -0.81 14.65
N ASP A 244 -19.87 -2.04 14.84
CA ASP A 244 -20.60 -3.08 15.58
C ASP A 244 -19.69 -3.85 16.56
N GLY A 245 -20.27 -4.80 17.31
CA GLY A 245 -19.56 -5.49 18.39
C GLY A 245 -19.20 -4.56 19.54
N LYS A 246 -18.07 -4.82 20.21
CA LYS A 246 -17.58 -3.95 21.30
C LYS A 246 -16.74 -2.79 20.78
N SER A 247 -17.24 -2.11 19.75
CA SER A 247 -16.55 -0.97 19.14
C SER A 247 -16.80 0.34 19.89
N THR A 248 -15.88 1.28 19.78
CA THR A 248 -16.00 2.64 20.35
C THR A 248 -15.30 3.64 19.43
N LEU A 249 -15.74 4.89 19.45
CA LEU A 249 -15.10 5.96 18.69
C LEU A 249 -14.68 7.10 19.61
N ARG A 250 -13.41 7.50 19.52
CA ARG A 250 -12.84 8.69 20.16
C ARG A 250 -12.24 9.60 19.10
N LEU A 251 -12.63 10.87 19.10
CA LEU A 251 -12.20 11.89 18.14
C LEU A 251 -11.52 13.07 18.85
N GLY A 252 -10.33 13.47 18.40
CA GLY A 252 -9.65 14.66 18.91
C GLY A 252 -9.01 15.48 17.80
N SER A 253 -9.48 16.71 17.58
CA SER A 253 -8.91 17.64 16.61
C SER A 253 -9.38 19.08 16.87
N LYS A 254 -8.77 20.07 16.23
CA LYS A 254 -9.24 21.46 16.26
C LYS A 254 -10.57 21.62 15.56
N ARG A 255 -10.81 20.86 14.50
CA ARG A 255 -12.04 20.87 13.70
C ARG A 255 -12.52 19.44 13.53
N ILE A 256 -13.80 19.21 13.83
CA ILE A 256 -14.43 17.90 13.69
C ILE A 256 -15.78 18.08 12.98
N ASP A 257 -15.94 17.42 11.84
CA ASP A 257 -17.21 17.22 11.16
C ASP A 257 -17.58 15.73 11.21
N SER A 258 -18.61 15.41 11.99
CA SER A 258 -19.09 14.06 12.23
C SER A 258 -20.55 13.93 11.82
N THR A 259 -20.80 13.20 10.73
CA THR A 259 -22.12 13.12 10.10
C THR A 259 -22.55 11.68 9.80
N ASP A 260 -23.84 11.38 9.99
CA ASP A 260 -24.48 10.14 9.54
C ASP A 260 -23.81 8.83 10.03
N ASN A 261 -23.14 8.87 11.19
CA ASN A 261 -22.42 7.71 11.73
C ASN A 261 -23.34 6.82 12.57
N ARG A 262 -23.12 5.50 12.53
CA ARG A 262 -23.87 4.52 13.32
C ARG A 262 -22.93 3.74 14.25
N LEU A 263 -23.11 3.91 15.55
CA LEU A 263 -22.15 3.43 16.57
C LEU A 263 -22.85 2.74 17.73
N PRO A 264 -22.20 1.77 18.40
CA PRO A 264 -22.80 1.08 19.54
C PRO A 264 -22.84 1.96 20.81
N ASN A 265 -22.03 3.02 20.85
CA ASN A 265 -21.90 3.96 21.96
C ASN A 265 -21.77 5.39 21.44
N GLU A 266 -21.92 6.37 22.33
CA GLU A 266 -21.63 7.77 22.02
C GLU A 266 -20.16 7.99 21.63
N ILE A 267 -19.92 9.01 20.82
CA ILE A 267 -18.57 9.42 20.44
C ILE A 267 -17.93 10.14 21.62
N ALA A 268 -16.72 9.72 21.99
CA ALA A 268 -15.96 10.39 23.04
C ALA A 268 -15.11 11.54 22.45
N TYR A 269 -15.25 12.72 23.04
CA TYR A 269 -14.47 13.92 22.71
C TYR A 269 -13.61 14.30 23.94
N PRO A 270 -12.37 13.81 24.04
CA PRO A 270 -11.53 14.01 25.21
C PRO A 270 -11.13 15.48 25.38
N SER A 271 -11.39 16.01 26.58
CA SER A 271 -11.17 17.41 27.00
C SER A 271 -9.70 17.83 27.17
N GLY A 272 -8.74 16.98 26.80
CA GLY A 272 -7.29 17.26 26.89
C GLY A 272 -6.69 17.95 25.66
N TYR A 273 -7.44 18.00 24.56
CA TYR A 273 -7.20 18.93 23.46
C TYR A 273 -8.13 20.10 23.70
N ALA A 274 -7.65 21.34 23.55
CA ALA A 274 -8.51 22.53 23.63
C ALA A 274 -9.82 22.23 22.90
N GLU A 275 -10.97 22.51 23.53
CA GLU A 275 -12.28 22.19 22.96
C GLU A 275 -12.27 22.51 21.46
N PRO A 276 -12.74 21.58 20.61
CA PRO A 276 -12.66 21.76 19.17
C PRO A 276 -13.24 23.13 18.82
N GLN A 277 -12.44 23.95 18.14
CA GLN A 277 -12.85 25.30 17.73
C GLN A 277 -14.10 25.24 16.86
N PHE A 278 -14.24 24.16 16.10
CA PHE A 278 -15.42 23.86 15.31
C PHE A 278 -15.80 22.39 15.48
N LEU A 279 -17.01 22.16 16.00
CA LEU A 279 -17.60 20.83 16.14
C LEU A 279 -18.96 20.81 15.44
N THR A 280 -19.06 20.02 14.38
CA THR A 280 -20.32 19.74 13.69
C THR A 280 -20.69 18.28 13.91
N ILE A 281 -21.84 18.05 14.55
CA ILE A 281 -22.39 16.71 14.82
C ILE A 281 -23.80 16.67 14.24
N ARG A 282 -24.06 15.79 13.26
CA ARG A 282 -25.40 15.65 12.65
C ARG A 282 -25.71 14.19 12.37
N ASN A 283 -26.95 13.77 12.61
CA ASN A 283 -27.48 12.46 12.24
C ASN A 283 -26.70 11.24 12.75
N ASN A 284 -25.84 11.40 13.76
CA ASN A 284 -25.15 10.28 14.39
C ASN A 284 -26.15 9.49 15.24
N THR A 285 -26.15 8.17 15.11
CA THR A 285 -27.09 7.26 15.77
C THR A 285 -26.35 6.31 16.70
N VAL A 286 -26.77 6.29 17.97
CA VAL A 286 -26.36 5.26 18.92
C VAL A 286 -27.30 4.06 18.82
N CYS A 287 -26.74 2.88 18.58
CA CYS A 287 -27.51 1.67 18.36
C CYS A 287 -28.04 1.08 19.66
N ARG A 288 -29.31 0.64 19.65
CA ARG A 288 -29.93 -0.01 20.81
C ARG A 288 -29.21 -1.32 21.13
N ALA A 289 -28.80 -1.48 22.39
CA ALA A 289 -28.05 -2.65 22.88
C ALA A 289 -26.76 -2.96 22.08
N GLY A 290 -26.13 -1.94 21.48
CA GLY A 290 -24.88 -2.10 20.72
C GLY A 290 -25.01 -2.83 19.38
N ASN A 291 -26.23 -3.17 18.94
CA ASN A 291 -26.44 -3.88 17.69
C ASN A 291 -26.69 -2.92 16.52
N CYS A 292 -25.62 -2.53 15.85
CA CYS A 292 -25.67 -1.64 14.70
C CYS A 292 -25.97 -2.31 13.37
N LYS A 293 -26.16 -3.63 13.30
CA LYS A 293 -26.48 -4.35 12.05
C LYS A 293 -25.68 -3.81 10.84
N CYS A 294 -24.38 -3.59 11.02
CA CYS A 294 -23.54 -3.08 9.95
C CYS A 294 -23.52 -4.09 8.81
N SER A 295 -23.41 -3.63 7.56
CA SER A 295 -23.31 -4.54 6.42
C SER A 295 -22.09 -5.43 6.61
N LYS A 296 -22.31 -6.73 6.76
CA LYS A 296 -21.23 -7.71 6.84
C LYS A 296 -20.52 -7.92 5.50
N SER A 297 -21.18 -7.49 4.43
CA SER A 297 -20.70 -7.47 3.06
C SER A 297 -21.03 -6.12 2.45
N ASN A 298 -20.02 -5.37 2.03
CA ASN A 298 -20.22 -4.51 0.88
C ASN A 298 -19.92 -5.40 -0.33
N GLY A 299 -20.97 -5.85 -1.02
CA GLY A 299 -20.78 -6.32 -2.38
C GLY A 299 -20.07 -5.19 -3.13
N GLN A 300 -18.93 -5.53 -3.74
CA GLN A 300 -18.15 -4.70 -4.67
C GLN A 300 -18.84 -3.37 -4.96
N GLY A 301 -18.54 -2.34 -4.18
CA GLY A 301 -18.92 -0.98 -4.53
C GLY A 301 -18.41 -0.77 -5.94
N SER A 302 -19.33 -0.44 -6.86
CA SER A 302 -19.08 -0.07 -8.26
C SER A 302 -17.65 0.43 -8.41
N ARG A 303 -16.83 -0.24 -9.23
CA ARG A 303 -15.48 0.21 -9.63
C ARG A 303 -15.55 1.71 -9.87
N GLN A 304 -15.22 2.51 -8.85
CA GLN A 304 -14.96 3.91 -9.07
C GLN A 304 -13.67 3.88 -9.85
N VAL A 305 -13.77 4.18 -11.13
CA VAL A 305 -12.62 4.48 -11.96
C VAL A 305 -11.87 5.56 -11.20
N ALA A 306 -10.81 5.16 -10.50
CA ALA A 306 -9.84 6.09 -9.97
C ALA A 306 -9.31 6.81 -11.20
N VAL A 307 -9.75 8.05 -11.41
CA VAL A 307 -9.13 8.95 -12.38
C VAL A 307 -7.73 9.22 -11.81
N LEU A 308 -6.79 8.37 -12.21
CA LEU A 308 -5.37 8.56 -12.01
C LEU A 308 -4.97 9.82 -12.78
N ILE A 309 -4.94 10.97 -12.11
CA ILE A 309 -4.25 12.14 -12.63
C ILE A 309 -2.75 11.90 -12.38
N TYR A 310 -2.13 11.13 -13.27
CA TYR A 310 -0.68 11.15 -13.46
C TYR A 310 -0.36 12.40 -14.29
N THR A 311 -0.09 13.54 -13.65
CA THR A 311 0.58 14.63 -14.34
C THR A 311 2.08 14.35 -14.39
N PHE A 312 2.54 14.13 -15.63
CA PHE A 312 3.92 14.02 -16.11
C PHE A 312 4.92 14.94 -15.39
N LEU A 313 6.01 14.36 -14.88
CA LEU A 313 7.29 15.03 -14.61
C LEU A 313 8.43 14.27 -15.29
N VAL A 314 8.32 14.03 -16.59
CA VAL A 314 9.47 13.64 -17.43
C VAL A 314 9.28 14.19 -18.83
N ALA A 315 9.36 15.51 -19.00
CA ALA A 315 9.45 16.14 -20.32
C ALA A 315 10.10 17.53 -20.24
N GLU A 316 11.29 17.64 -19.66
CA GLU A 316 12.10 18.87 -19.79
C GLU A 316 13.57 18.64 -20.16
N PHE A 317 13.94 17.45 -20.64
CA PHE A 317 15.32 17.18 -21.04
C PHE A 317 15.45 16.28 -22.28
N ILE A 318 14.72 16.55 -23.36
CA ILE A 318 15.19 16.19 -24.71
C ILE A 318 14.88 17.33 -25.68
N THR A 319 15.90 18.18 -25.85
CA THR A 319 16.20 19.02 -27.02
C THR A 319 15.43 18.69 -28.30
N ILE A 320 14.50 19.58 -28.66
CA ILE A 320 14.26 19.94 -30.06
C ILE A 320 15.27 21.03 -30.40
N ASN A 321 16.21 20.70 -31.29
CA ASN A 321 16.67 21.60 -32.35
C ASN A 321 17.56 20.79 -33.32
N TYR A 322 16.89 20.15 -34.27
CA TYR A 322 17.39 19.96 -35.63
C TYR A 322 16.32 20.51 -36.58
N ILE A 323 16.48 21.78 -36.96
CA ILE A 323 16.33 22.24 -38.35
C ILE A 323 17.58 23.06 -38.63
#